data_AF-A0A3B8NF35-F1
#
_entry.id   AF-A0A3B8NF35-F1
#
_cell.length_a   1.000
_cell.length_b   1.000
_cell.length_c   1.000
_cell.angle_alpha   90.00
_cell.angle_beta   90.00
_cell.angle_gamma   90.00
#
_symmetry.space_group_name_H-M   'P 1'
#
loop_
_entity.id
_entity.type
_entity.pdbx_description
1 polymer ?
#
loop_
_entity_poly.entity_id
_entity_poly.type
_entity_poly.pdbx_seq_one_letter_code
_entity_poly.pdbx_strand_id
1 'polypeptide(L)'
;ANLSGDVAFRGANLSGARVYSLVYDMPLETLLTAVSKGNYDDIQELKPIVEALGTNDESIGEQLTALGQNDTNIGKQLTALAQNDIEMARQIDALGQEAIVRGNQMISLRDKDKSIMTEIDSIKAQLQTLVAQLAEKDAKIAELEKRPTIEQVRDARAGSVGLTVDPEGDNITLGLTIEQSDNLTQWTKLDGEMTRTIPIPDGKKFYRFALDK
;
A
#
# COMPACT_ATOMS: atom_id res chain seq x y z
N ALA A 1 -29.50 16.69 -117.12
CA ALA A 1 -29.22 17.31 -115.81
C ALA A 1 -28.31 16.36 -115.05
N ASN A 2 -27.03 16.72 -114.93
CA ASN A 2 -26.04 15.98 -114.15
C ASN A 2 -26.45 16.04 -112.68
N LEU A 3 -26.95 14.94 -112.13
CA LEU A 3 -27.10 14.79 -110.68
C LEU A 3 -25.71 14.46 -110.10
N SER A 4 -24.83 15.45 -110.13
CA SER A 4 -23.72 15.58 -109.18
C SER A 4 -24.35 16.00 -107.85
N GLY A 5 -25.01 15.04 -107.21
CA GLY A 5 -25.53 15.19 -105.88
C GLY A 5 -24.82 14.15 -105.04
N ASP A 6 -23.86 14.59 -104.24
CA ASP A 6 -23.48 13.89 -103.01
C ASP A 6 -24.78 13.81 -102.17
N VAL A 7 -25.64 12.82 -102.45
CA VAL A 7 -26.83 12.57 -101.64
C VAL A 7 -26.32 11.86 -100.41
N ALA A 8 -25.83 12.66 -99.47
CA ALA A 8 -25.52 12.20 -98.14
C ALA A 8 -26.86 11.80 -97.48
N PHE A 9 -27.19 10.52 -97.54
CA PHE A 9 -28.30 9.93 -96.76
C PHE A 9 -28.03 9.93 -95.25
N ARG A 10 -26.96 10.59 -94.77
CA ARG A 10 -26.61 10.74 -93.35
C ARG A 10 -27.82 11.26 -92.58
N GLY A 11 -28.38 10.43 -91.69
CA GLY A 11 -29.51 10.79 -90.83
C GLY A 11 -30.88 10.92 -91.51
N ALA A 12 -31.06 10.49 -92.77
CA ALA A 12 -32.37 10.55 -93.42
C ALA A 12 -33.35 9.54 -92.79
N ASN A 13 -34.40 10.00 -92.11
CA ASN A 13 -35.51 9.14 -91.70
C ASN A 13 -36.29 8.68 -92.94
N LEU A 14 -35.96 7.48 -93.43
CA LEU A 14 -36.54 6.82 -94.60
C LEU A 14 -37.96 6.25 -94.34
N SER A 15 -38.80 6.95 -93.57
CA SER A 15 -40.21 6.58 -93.42
C SER A 15 -40.94 6.73 -94.77
N GLY A 16 -41.73 5.71 -95.10
CA GLY A 16 -41.93 5.19 -96.46
C GLY A 16 -42.54 6.11 -97.54
N ALA A 17 -42.99 7.33 -97.23
CA ALA A 17 -43.60 8.21 -98.23
C ALA A 17 -42.60 9.16 -98.94
N ARG A 18 -41.53 9.61 -98.26
CA ARG A 18 -40.51 10.50 -98.87
C ARG A 18 -39.41 9.76 -99.61
N VAL A 19 -39.25 8.46 -99.36
CA VAL A 19 -38.21 7.63 -99.97
C VAL A 19 -38.54 7.26 -101.41
N TYR A 20 -39.83 7.00 -101.66
CA TYR A 20 -40.28 6.50 -102.95
C TYR A 20 -39.96 7.48 -104.09
N SER A 21 -40.19 8.79 -103.91
CA SER A 21 -39.90 9.78 -104.96
C SER A 21 -38.42 10.12 -105.14
N LEU A 22 -37.57 9.91 -104.12
CA LEU A 22 -36.14 10.20 -104.16
C LEU A 22 -35.30 9.04 -104.69
N VAL A 23 -35.81 7.81 -104.62
CA VAL A 23 -35.03 6.58 -104.89
C VAL A 23 -35.52 5.84 -106.15
N TYR A 24 -36.74 6.08 -106.62
CA TYR A 24 -37.36 5.32 -107.73
C TYR A 24 -36.61 5.41 -109.06
N ASP A 25 -35.99 6.55 -109.37
CA ASP A 25 -35.23 6.76 -110.61
C ASP A 25 -33.70 6.59 -110.42
N MET A 26 -33.24 6.16 -109.24
CA MET A 26 -31.82 6.06 -108.94
C MET A 26 -31.23 4.71 -109.37
N PRO A 27 -30.07 4.66 -110.04
CA PRO A 27 -29.40 3.40 -110.35
C PRO A 27 -29.07 2.63 -109.06
N LEU A 28 -29.31 1.31 -109.05
CA LEU A 28 -29.08 0.44 -107.89
C LEU A 28 -27.65 0.55 -107.32
N GLU A 29 -26.65 0.69 -108.19
CA GLU A 29 -25.25 0.86 -107.75
C GLU A 29 -25.03 2.16 -106.97
N THR A 30 -25.72 3.23 -107.35
CA THR A 30 -25.62 4.53 -106.66
C THR A 30 -26.24 4.43 -105.26
N LEU A 31 -27.40 3.77 -105.14
CA LEU A 31 -28.06 3.53 -103.87
C LEU A 31 -27.21 2.65 -102.94
N LEU A 32 -26.67 1.55 -103.46
CA LEU A 32 -25.81 0.63 -102.71
C LEU A 32 -24.56 1.36 -102.20
N THR A 33 -23.90 2.14 -103.06
CA THR A 33 -22.71 2.91 -102.70
C THR A 33 -22.99 3.92 -101.59
N ALA A 34 -24.10 4.66 -101.67
CA ALA A 34 -24.42 5.68 -100.68
C ALA A 34 -24.76 5.08 -99.31
N VAL A 35 -25.51 3.97 -99.27
CA VAL A 35 -25.80 3.23 -98.03
C VAL A 35 -24.53 2.63 -97.42
N SER A 36 -23.67 2.01 -98.23
CA SER A 36 -22.40 1.44 -97.75
C SER A 36 -21.47 2.51 -97.17
N LYS A 37 -21.39 3.69 -97.81
CA LYS A 37 -20.60 4.82 -97.30
C LYS A 37 -21.16 5.37 -95.99
N GLY A 38 -22.47 5.54 -95.87
CA GLY A 38 -23.13 5.95 -94.63
C GLY A 38 -22.85 4.99 -93.47
N ASN A 39 -23.03 3.69 -93.69
CA ASN A 39 -22.73 2.67 -92.68
C ASN A 39 -21.24 2.66 -92.29
N TYR A 40 -20.34 2.84 -93.25
CA TYR A 40 -18.90 2.90 -92.97
C TYR A 40 -18.56 4.11 -92.09
N ASP A 41 -19.12 5.28 -92.40
CA ASP A 41 -18.92 6.51 -91.63
C ASP A 41 -19.45 6.36 -90.19
N ASP A 42 -20.67 5.83 -90.01
CA ASP A 42 -21.24 5.56 -88.68
C ASP A 42 -20.36 4.59 -87.87
N ILE A 43 -19.81 3.56 -88.52
CA ILE A 43 -18.87 2.62 -87.89
C ILE A 43 -17.56 3.32 -87.48
N GLN A 44 -17.01 4.20 -88.33
CA GLN A 44 -15.81 4.96 -87.98
C GLN A 44 -16.04 5.93 -86.83
N GLU A 45 -17.25 6.52 -86.72
CA GLU A 45 -17.63 7.38 -85.60
C GLU A 45 -17.85 6.59 -84.30
N LEU A 46 -18.39 5.37 -84.36
CA LEU A 46 -18.62 4.52 -83.17
C LEU A 46 -17.36 3.87 -82.61
N LYS A 47 -16.38 3.51 -83.46
CA LYS A 47 -15.13 2.85 -83.05
C LYS A 47 -14.41 3.53 -81.87
N PRO A 48 -14.09 4.84 -81.90
CA PRO A 48 -13.38 5.48 -80.79
C PRO A 48 -14.20 5.53 -79.50
N ILE A 49 -15.54 5.54 -79.60
CA ILE A 49 -16.41 5.51 -78.41
C ILE A 49 -16.30 4.14 -77.72
N VAL A 50 -16.33 3.05 -78.49
CA VAL A 50 -16.18 1.69 -77.94
C VAL A 50 -14.81 1.49 -77.30
N GLU A 51 -13.74 1.99 -77.93
CA GLU A 51 -12.39 1.94 -77.36
C GLU A 51 -12.31 2.74 -76.05
N ALA A 52 -12.86 3.97 -76.02
CA ALA A 52 -12.89 4.79 -74.81
C ALA A 52 -13.70 4.15 -73.67
N LEU A 53 -14.83 3.50 -73.99
CA LEU A 53 -15.61 2.74 -73.00
C LEU A 53 -14.80 1.57 -72.44
N GLY A 54 -14.08 0.83 -73.29
CA GLY A 54 -13.19 -0.25 -72.84
C GLY A 54 -12.10 0.24 -71.88
N THR A 55 -11.45 1.36 -72.18
CA THR A 55 -10.45 1.97 -71.28
C THR A 55 -11.07 2.44 -69.96
N ASN A 56 -12.28 3.02 -70.00
CA ASN A 56 -12.98 3.41 -68.77
C ASN A 56 -13.33 2.20 -67.91
N ASP A 57 -13.81 1.11 -68.51
CA ASP A 57 -14.13 -0.13 -67.80
C ASP A 57 -12.88 -0.73 -67.12
N GLU A 58 -11.74 -0.75 -67.81
CA GLU A 58 -10.45 -1.16 -67.22
C GLU A 58 -10.07 -0.27 -66.03
N SER A 59 -10.14 1.06 -66.19
CA SER A 59 -9.82 2.01 -65.11
C SER A 59 -10.73 1.86 -63.90
N ILE A 60 -12.03 1.64 -64.11
CA ILE A 60 -12.99 1.40 -63.02
C ILE A 60 -12.66 0.08 -62.32
N GLY A 61 -12.32 -0.97 -63.06
CA GLY A 61 -11.89 -2.26 -62.50
C GLY A 61 -10.67 -2.13 -61.57
N GLU A 62 -9.67 -1.36 -61.98
CA GLU A 62 -8.49 -1.07 -61.17
C GLU A 62 -8.85 -0.29 -59.89
N GLN A 63 -9.70 0.73 -60.00
CA GLN A 63 -10.17 1.51 -58.84
C GLN A 63 -10.95 0.65 -57.85
N LEU A 64 -11.84 -0.22 -58.34
CA LEU A 64 -12.59 -1.15 -57.49
C LEU A 64 -11.65 -2.14 -56.77
N THR A 65 -10.61 -2.61 -57.45
CA THR A 65 -9.59 -3.47 -56.85
C THR A 65 -8.85 -2.76 -55.72
N ALA A 66 -8.44 -1.50 -55.95
CA ALA A 66 -7.77 -0.69 -54.94
C ALA A 66 -8.68 -0.40 -53.72
N LEU A 67 -9.96 -0.11 -53.95
CA LEU A 67 -10.94 0.07 -52.87
C LEU A 67 -11.11 -1.22 -52.04
N GLY A 68 -11.21 -2.39 -52.68
CA GLY A 68 -11.29 -3.67 -51.96
C GLY A 68 -10.04 -3.98 -51.11
N GLN A 69 -8.86 -3.57 -51.57
CA GLN A 69 -7.62 -3.66 -50.78
C GLN A 69 -7.65 -2.71 -49.58
N ASN A 70 -8.13 -1.48 -49.76
CA ASN A 70 -8.29 -0.52 -48.67
C ASN A 70 -9.28 -1.02 -47.61
N ASP A 71 -10.43 -1.55 -48.02
CA ASP A 71 -11.40 -2.14 -47.11
C ASP A 71 -10.80 -3.28 -46.28
N THR A 72 -10.00 -4.14 -46.93
CA THR A 72 -9.27 -5.22 -46.24
C THR A 72 -8.28 -4.68 -45.21
N ASN A 73 -7.56 -3.60 -45.54
CA ASN A 73 -6.60 -2.97 -44.64
C ASN A 73 -7.29 -2.31 -43.44
N ILE A 74 -8.39 -1.59 -43.68
CA ILE A 74 -9.23 -1.00 -42.63
C ILE A 74 -9.75 -2.10 -41.70
N GLY A 75 -10.24 -3.22 -42.25
CA GLY A 75 -10.70 -4.36 -41.46
C GLY A 75 -9.62 -4.89 -40.51
N LYS A 76 -8.38 -5.07 -41.00
CA LYS A 76 -7.24 -5.48 -40.16
C LYS A 76 -6.93 -4.47 -39.06
N GLN A 77 -6.95 -3.17 -39.37
CA GLN A 77 -6.72 -2.12 -38.38
C GLN A 77 -7.79 -2.12 -37.30
N LEU A 78 -9.08 -2.29 -37.65
CA LEU A 78 -10.17 -2.39 -36.70
C LEU A 78 -10.02 -3.60 -35.76
N THR A 79 -9.61 -4.76 -36.30
CA THR A 79 -9.32 -5.94 -35.46
C THR A 79 -8.18 -5.67 -34.48
N ALA A 80 -7.11 -5.02 -34.91
CA ALA A 80 -5.98 -4.68 -34.04
C ALA A 80 -6.39 -3.70 -32.91
N LEU A 81 -7.20 -2.69 -33.24
CA LEU A 81 -7.72 -1.75 -32.25
C LEU A 81 -8.62 -2.46 -31.22
N ALA A 82 -9.52 -3.34 -31.66
CA ALA A 82 -10.37 -4.13 -30.76
C ALA A 82 -9.54 -5.01 -29.81
N GLN A 83 -8.43 -5.59 -30.30
CA GLN A 83 -7.53 -6.37 -29.45
C GLN A 83 -6.81 -5.49 -28.40
N ASN A 84 -6.41 -4.28 -28.77
CA ASN A 84 -5.82 -3.32 -27.83
C ASN A 84 -6.81 -2.90 -26.74
N ASP A 85 -8.09 -2.69 -27.10
CA ASP A 85 -9.13 -2.34 -26.13
C ASP A 85 -9.34 -3.47 -25.10
N ILE A 86 -9.34 -4.73 -25.55
CA ILE A 86 -9.42 -5.91 -24.67
C ILE A 86 -8.23 -5.95 -23.70
N GLU A 87 -7.02 -5.72 -24.21
CA GLU A 87 -5.81 -5.75 -23.40
C GLU A 87 -5.79 -4.62 -22.36
N MET A 88 -6.18 -3.40 -22.76
CA MET A 88 -6.30 -2.27 -21.83
C MET A 88 -7.32 -2.55 -20.72
N ALA A 89 -8.47 -3.16 -21.05
CA ALA A 89 -9.45 -3.57 -20.06
C ALA A 89 -8.85 -4.57 -19.04
N ARG A 90 -8.08 -5.57 -19.49
CA ARG A 90 -7.39 -6.50 -18.57
C ARG A 90 -6.38 -5.80 -17.67
N GLN A 91 -5.65 -4.83 -18.19
CA GLN A 91 -4.68 -4.06 -17.40
C GLN A 91 -5.37 -3.21 -16.33
N ILE A 92 -6.50 -2.58 -16.66
CA ILE A 92 -7.32 -1.82 -15.71
C ILE A 92 -7.82 -2.74 -14.59
N ASP A 93 -8.34 -3.92 -14.93
CA ASP A 93 -8.80 -4.90 -13.94
C ASP A 93 -7.66 -5.33 -13.00
N ALA A 94 -6.48 -5.63 -13.55
CA ALA A 94 -5.31 -6.02 -12.76
C ALA A 94 -4.88 -4.91 -11.79
N LEU A 95 -4.78 -3.66 -12.26
CA LEU A 95 -4.45 -2.51 -11.42
C LEU A 95 -5.52 -2.29 -10.32
N GLY A 96 -6.79 -2.52 -10.63
CA GLY A 96 -7.88 -2.48 -9.67
C GLY A 96 -7.71 -3.51 -8.54
N GLN A 97 -7.37 -4.75 -8.87
CA GLN A 97 -7.11 -5.80 -7.88
C GLN A 97 -5.88 -5.48 -7.01
N GLU A 98 -4.80 -4.99 -7.60
CA GLU A 98 -3.63 -4.57 -6.83
C GLU A 98 -3.95 -3.43 -5.85
N ALA A 99 -4.77 -2.46 -6.26
CA ALA A 99 -5.18 -1.36 -5.40
C ALA A 99 -5.98 -1.86 -4.19
N ILE A 100 -6.86 -2.84 -4.38
CA ILE A 100 -7.61 -3.49 -3.29
C ILE A 100 -6.65 -4.19 -2.32
N VAL A 101 -5.69 -4.97 -2.83
CA VAL A 101 -4.69 -5.67 -1.99
C VAL A 101 -3.87 -4.68 -1.17
N ARG A 102 -3.37 -3.61 -1.80
CA ARG A 102 -2.64 -2.54 -1.09
C ARG A 102 -3.50 -1.85 -0.03
N GLY A 103 -4.78 -1.60 -0.32
CA GLY A 103 -5.73 -1.07 0.65
C GLY A 103 -5.89 -1.95 1.89
N ASN A 104 -6.01 -3.26 1.70
CA ASN A 104 -6.12 -4.23 2.81
C ASN A 104 -4.83 -4.30 3.65
N GLN A 105 -3.66 -4.25 3.00
CA GLN A 105 -2.38 -4.19 3.71
C GLN A 105 -2.27 -2.95 4.59
N MET A 106 -2.73 -1.79 4.10
CA MET A 106 -2.72 -0.54 4.87
C MET A 106 -3.64 -0.60 6.09
N ILE A 107 -4.83 -1.21 5.97
CA ILE A 107 -5.73 -1.44 7.11
C ILE A 107 -5.03 -2.31 8.17
N SER A 108 -4.40 -3.41 7.75
CA SER A 108 -3.68 -4.29 8.67
C SER A 108 -2.53 -3.59 9.40
N LEU A 109 -1.75 -2.75 8.69
CA LEU A 109 -0.69 -1.95 9.31
C LEU A 109 -1.24 -0.96 10.33
N ARG A 110 -2.32 -0.25 9.99
CA ARG A 110 -2.98 0.69 10.90
C ARG A 110 -3.48 0.01 12.18
N ASP A 111 -4.00 -1.20 12.06
CA ASP A 111 -4.46 -1.96 13.23
C ASP A 111 -3.28 -2.44 14.10
N LYS A 112 -2.15 -2.80 13.50
CA LYS A 112 -0.90 -3.07 14.22
C LYS A 112 -0.40 -1.83 14.95
N ASP A 113 -0.41 -0.66 14.31
CA ASP A 113 0.02 0.60 14.93
C ASP A 113 -0.83 0.93 16.17
N LYS A 114 -2.16 0.72 16.09
CA LYS A 114 -3.06 0.87 17.25
C LYS A 114 -2.72 -0.09 18.38
N SER A 115 -2.41 -1.35 18.07
CA SER A 115 -2.01 -2.35 19.06
C SER A 115 -0.73 -1.93 19.77
N ILE A 116 0.28 -1.54 19.00
CA ILE A 116 1.57 -1.07 19.51
C ILE A 116 1.38 0.16 20.40
N MET A 117 0.53 1.10 20.00
CA MET A 117 0.27 2.31 20.80
C MET A 117 -0.39 1.96 22.14
N THR A 118 -1.31 1.00 22.15
CA THR A 118 -1.93 0.49 23.39
C THR A 118 -0.91 -0.18 24.30
N GLU A 119 0.01 -0.98 23.73
CA GLU A 119 1.10 -1.60 24.48
C GLU A 119 2.07 -0.57 25.09
N ILE A 120 2.42 0.47 24.34
CA ILE A 120 3.26 1.59 24.82
C ILE A 120 2.60 2.28 26.01
N ASP A 121 1.30 2.58 25.92
CA ASP A 121 0.56 3.21 27.02
C ASP A 121 0.53 2.32 28.27
N SER A 122 0.37 1.01 28.10
CA SER A 122 0.44 0.02 29.19
C SER A 122 1.83 -0.01 29.84
N ILE A 123 2.89 -0.08 29.03
CA ILE A 123 4.29 -0.06 29.52
C ILE A 123 4.58 1.24 30.27
N LYS A 124 4.09 2.38 29.76
CA LYS A 124 4.25 3.67 30.41
C LYS A 124 3.59 3.69 31.79
N ALA A 125 2.38 3.15 31.94
CA ALA A 125 1.68 3.03 33.21
C ALA A 125 2.41 2.09 34.20
N GLN A 126 2.93 0.96 33.70
CA GLN A 126 3.74 0.04 34.50
C GLN A 126 5.02 0.71 35.00
N LEU A 127 5.72 1.48 34.14
CA LEU A 127 6.92 2.21 34.52
C LEU A 127 6.64 3.26 35.60
N GLN A 128 5.56 4.02 35.47
CA GLN A 128 5.14 4.98 36.50
C GLN A 128 4.89 4.29 37.85
N THR A 129 4.26 3.12 37.84
CA THR A 129 4.02 2.32 39.05
C THR A 129 5.34 1.88 39.68
N LEU A 130 6.28 1.38 38.88
CA LEU A 130 7.60 0.95 39.38
C LEU A 130 8.41 2.11 39.98
N VAL A 131 8.37 3.28 39.34
CA VAL A 131 9.02 4.50 39.85
C VAL A 131 8.45 4.90 41.22
N ALA A 132 7.13 4.84 41.38
CA ALA A 132 6.49 5.13 42.67
C ALA A 132 6.92 4.12 43.77
N GLN A 133 6.99 2.83 43.44
CA GLN A 133 7.45 1.80 44.37
C GLN A 133 8.92 1.96 44.77
N LEU A 134 9.78 2.39 43.83
CA LEU A 134 11.18 2.70 44.14
C LEU A 134 11.27 3.88 45.11
N ALA A 135 10.53 4.97 44.87
CA ALA A 135 10.51 6.11 45.78
C ALA A 135 10.04 5.72 47.20
N GLU A 136 9.04 4.84 47.31
CA GLU A 136 8.58 4.31 48.61
C GLU A 136 9.68 3.49 49.30
N LYS A 137 10.38 2.61 48.55
CA LYS A 137 11.48 1.81 49.08
C LYS A 137 12.65 2.68 49.53
N ASP A 138 13.01 3.70 48.76
CA ASP A 138 14.08 4.65 49.11
C ASP A 138 13.73 5.40 50.41
N ALA A 139 12.47 5.84 50.56
CA ALA A 139 12.00 6.45 51.80
C ALA A 139 12.10 5.48 53.00
N LYS A 140 11.78 4.20 52.79
CA LYS A 140 11.89 3.16 53.82
C LYS A 140 13.35 2.90 54.21
N ILE A 141 14.26 2.87 53.25
CA ILE A 141 15.69 2.72 53.49
C ILE A 141 16.19 3.90 54.33
N ALA A 142 15.86 5.13 53.96
CA ALA A 142 16.24 6.32 54.72
C ALA A 142 15.68 6.33 56.16
N GLU A 143 14.50 5.73 56.40
CA GLU A 143 13.96 5.52 57.76
C GLU A 143 14.78 4.49 58.54
N LEU A 144 15.15 3.38 57.89
CA LEU A 144 15.94 2.31 58.50
C LEU A 144 17.37 2.77 58.84
N GLU A 145 18.01 3.56 57.98
CA GLU A 145 19.35 4.12 58.19
C GLU A 145 19.42 5.08 59.38
N LYS A 146 18.30 5.69 59.78
CA LYS A 146 18.21 6.54 60.98
C LYS A 146 18.08 5.75 62.27
N ARG A 147 17.85 4.44 62.21
CA ARG A 147 17.69 3.63 63.41
C ARG A 147 19.05 3.49 64.11
N PRO A 148 19.11 3.68 65.43
CA PRO A 148 20.36 3.54 66.16
C PRO A 148 20.87 2.10 66.06
N THR A 149 22.19 1.94 65.98
CA THR A 149 22.82 0.62 65.95
C THR A 149 22.62 -0.09 67.29
N ILE A 150 22.80 -1.42 67.33
CA ILE A 150 22.65 -2.22 68.56
C ILE A 150 23.61 -1.71 69.65
N GLU A 151 24.81 -1.28 69.27
CA GLU A 151 25.82 -0.70 70.15
C GLU A 151 25.35 0.66 70.69
N GLN A 152 24.79 1.52 69.84
CA GLN A 152 24.21 2.79 70.28
C GLN A 152 22.99 2.59 71.18
N VAL A 153 22.16 1.58 70.96
CA VAL A 153 21.04 1.25 71.86
C VAL A 153 21.52 0.72 73.22
N ARG A 154 22.63 -0.03 73.24
CA ARG A 154 23.26 -0.50 74.49
C ARG A 154 23.84 0.65 75.31
N ASP A 155 24.44 1.65 74.65
CA ASP A 155 25.13 2.79 75.27
C ASP A 155 24.17 3.96 75.61
N ALA A 156 23.14 4.21 74.77
CA ALA A 156 22.22 5.35 74.90
C ALA A 156 21.08 5.13 75.90
N ARG A 157 20.96 3.97 76.53
CA ARG A 157 20.11 3.81 77.73
C ARG A 157 20.96 3.99 78.97
N ALA A 158 20.99 5.22 79.48
CA ALA A 158 21.17 5.47 80.91
C ALA A 158 20.22 4.52 81.68
N GLY A 159 20.77 3.50 82.37
CA GLY A 159 20.03 2.42 83.02
C GLY A 159 20.00 1.06 82.30
N SER A 160 20.83 0.82 81.28
CA SER A 160 20.96 -0.48 80.61
C SER A 160 21.71 -1.51 81.48
N VAL A 161 21.18 -2.73 81.58
CA VAL A 161 21.87 -3.87 82.20
C VAL A 161 22.78 -4.53 81.16
N GLY A 162 24.09 -4.39 81.34
CA GLY A 162 25.08 -5.05 80.50
C GLY A 162 25.30 -6.50 80.95
N LEU A 163 24.89 -7.46 80.11
CA LEU A 163 25.34 -8.86 80.23
C LEU A 163 26.42 -9.08 79.17
N THR A 164 27.63 -9.36 79.64
CA THR A 164 28.76 -9.70 78.78
C THR A 164 29.23 -11.08 79.16
N VAL A 165 29.35 -11.97 78.17
CA VAL A 165 29.98 -13.28 78.37
C VAL A 165 31.47 -13.08 78.14
N ASP A 166 32.29 -13.58 79.05
CA ASP A 166 33.74 -13.48 78.91
C ASP A 166 34.19 -14.27 77.66
N PRO A 167 35.29 -13.87 76.99
CA PRO A 167 35.74 -14.49 75.74
C PRO A 167 35.98 -16.00 75.82
N GLU A 168 36.30 -16.52 77.00
CA GLU A 168 36.53 -17.95 77.27
C GLU A 168 35.22 -18.72 77.51
N GLY A 169 34.09 -18.02 77.69
CA GLY A 169 32.76 -18.60 77.87
C GLY A 169 32.42 -19.05 79.30
N ASP A 170 33.38 -18.95 80.23
CA ASP A 170 33.27 -19.54 81.57
C ASP A 170 32.58 -18.63 82.59
N ASN A 171 32.46 -17.33 82.33
CA ASN A 171 31.77 -16.39 83.22
C ASN A 171 30.88 -15.41 82.47
N ILE A 172 29.88 -14.91 83.18
CA ILE A 172 29.09 -13.73 82.79
C ILE A 172 29.45 -12.60 83.72
N THR A 173 29.80 -11.45 83.16
CA THR A 173 29.94 -10.20 83.91
C THR A 173 28.65 -9.40 83.78
N LEU A 174 28.00 -9.17 84.92
CA LEU A 174 26.85 -8.29 85.07
C LEU A 174 27.34 -6.94 85.59
N GLY A 175 27.23 -5.90 84.76
CA GLY A 175 27.51 -4.51 85.15
C GLY A 175 26.23 -3.68 85.25
N LEU A 176 26.07 -2.96 86.35
CA LEU A 176 25.01 -1.97 86.55
C LEU A 176 25.64 -0.63 86.95
N THR A 177 25.23 0.43 86.26
CA THR A 177 25.50 1.82 86.65
C THR A 177 24.20 2.45 87.12
N ILE A 178 24.21 3.07 88.29
CA ILE A 178 23.05 3.81 88.80
C ILE A 178 23.28 5.29 88.51
N GLU A 179 22.29 5.93 87.93
CA GLU A 179 22.29 7.35 87.64
C GLU A 179 21.00 7.97 88.19
N GLN A 180 21.08 9.19 88.69
CA GLN A 180 19.93 9.94 89.20
C GLN A 180 19.59 11.12 88.29
N SER A 181 18.31 11.46 88.21
CA SER A 181 17.82 12.59 87.42
C SER A 181 16.61 13.24 88.08
N ASP A 182 16.59 14.57 88.13
CA ASP A 182 15.45 15.33 88.64
C ASP A 182 14.41 15.64 87.54
N ASN A 183 14.76 15.45 86.27
CA ASN A 183 13.95 15.91 85.12
C ASN A 183 13.86 14.90 83.96
N LEU A 184 14.37 13.68 84.16
CA LEU A 184 14.39 12.57 83.20
C LEU A 184 15.17 12.85 81.89
N THR A 185 15.85 13.99 81.78
CA THR A 185 16.59 14.41 80.58
C THR A 185 18.07 14.67 80.85
N GLN A 186 18.43 14.99 82.09
CA GLN A 186 19.80 15.11 82.56
C GLN A 186 20.06 14.10 83.67
N TRP A 187 21.00 13.19 83.46
CA TRP A 187 21.33 12.09 84.36
C TRP A 187 22.74 12.31 84.92
N THR A 188 22.89 12.12 86.24
CA THR A 188 24.19 12.20 86.92
C THR A 188 24.50 10.83 87.50
N LYS A 189 25.69 10.28 87.18
CA LYS A 189 26.16 9.03 87.76
C LYS A 189 26.27 9.15 89.28
N LEU A 190 25.68 8.18 89.98
CA LEU A 190 25.95 7.98 91.40
C LEU A 190 27.30 7.26 91.53
N ASP A 191 28.12 7.69 92.48
CA ASP A 191 29.42 7.05 92.73
C ASP A 191 29.21 5.60 93.21
N GLY A 192 29.86 4.66 92.51
CA GLY A 192 29.78 3.23 92.78
C GLY A 192 29.41 2.43 91.54
N GLU A 193 30.37 1.68 91.00
CA GLU A 193 30.11 0.73 89.92
C GLU A 193 29.67 -0.62 90.54
N MET A 194 28.52 -1.14 90.12
CA MET A 194 28.03 -2.45 90.57
C MET A 194 28.35 -3.51 89.52
N THR A 195 29.53 -4.11 89.64
CA THR A 195 29.94 -5.24 88.80
C THR A 195 29.89 -6.54 89.59
N ARG A 196 29.30 -7.57 89.00
CA ARG A 196 29.32 -8.93 89.54
C ARG A 196 29.69 -9.92 88.45
N THR A 197 30.77 -10.63 88.69
CA THR A 197 31.17 -11.79 87.88
C THR A 197 30.45 -13.03 88.42
N ILE A 198 29.84 -13.78 87.52
CA ILE A 198 29.06 -14.97 87.83
C ILE A 198 29.64 -16.12 87.01
N PRO A 199 30.22 -17.15 87.65
CA PRO A 199 30.72 -18.31 86.93
C PRO A 199 29.58 -19.08 86.29
N ILE A 200 29.85 -19.69 85.13
CA ILE A 200 28.94 -20.55 84.39
C ILE A 200 29.36 -22.01 84.65
N PRO A 201 28.69 -22.74 85.56
CA PRO A 201 29.04 -24.14 85.82
C PRO A 201 28.65 -25.04 84.65
N ASP A 202 29.41 -26.10 84.44
CA ASP A 202 29.19 -27.09 83.38
C ASP A 202 27.73 -27.56 83.28
N GLY A 203 27.21 -27.53 82.06
CA GLY A 203 25.86 -28.00 81.72
C GLY A 203 24.71 -27.02 82.02
N LYS A 204 24.96 -25.85 82.60
CA LYS A 204 23.92 -24.81 82.80
C LYS A 204 23.84 -23.87 81.60
N LYS A 205 22.62 -23.61 81.11
CA LYS A 205 22.36 -22.80 79.90
C LYS A 205 21.49 -21.56 80.13
N PHE A 206 20.84 -21.45 81.29
CA PHE A 206 19.87 -20.40 81.57
C PHE A 206 20.07 -19.85 82.97
N TYR A 207 20.08 -18.52 83.08
CA TYR A 207 20.21 -17.77 84.33
C TYR A 207 19.01 -16.83 84.46
N ARG A 208 18.47 -16.71 85.67
CA ARG A 208 17.39 -15.76 85.99
C ARG A 208 17.89 -14.80 87.06
N PHE A 209 17.77 -13.51 86.79
CA PHE A 209 18.03 -12.45 87.74
C PHE A 209 16.69 -11.99 88.31
N ALA A 210 16.56 -12.01 89.63
CA ALA A 210 15.37 -11.54 90.32
C ALA A 210 15.77 -10.40 91.26
N LEU A 211 15.02 -9.31 91.24
CA LEU A 211 15.15 -8.23 92.20
C LEU A 211 14.29 -8.57 93.40
N ASP A 212 14.90 -8.66 94.58
CA ASP A 212 14.17 -8.71 95.85
C ASP A 212 13.94 -7.27 96.36
N LYS A 213 12.87 -7.05 97.10
CA LYS A 213 12.30 -5.71 97.38
C LYS A 213 13.22 -4.76 98.15
#